data_AF-X1T874-F1
#
_entry.id   AF-X1T874-F1
#
_cell.length_a   1.000
_cell.length_b   1.000
_cell.length_c   1.000
_cell.angle_alpha   90.00
_cell.angle_beta   90.00
_cell.angle_gamma   90.00
#
_symmetry.space_group_name_H-M   'P 1'
#
loop_
_entity.id
_entity.type
_entity.pdbx_description
1 polymer ?
#
loop_
_entity_poly.entity_id
_entity_poly.type
_entity_poly.pdbx_seq_one_letter_code
_entity_poly.pdbx_strand_id
1 'polypeptide(L)' 'YWMSLPKPSKKGYEKQSEKVLRSHSPNYIKIVLNAMNNRNITLQDVTFYLSTSLKHLSDIKNHFTG' A
#
# COMPACT_ATOMS: atom_id res chain seq x y z
N TYR A 1 31.57 -21.50 -21.10
CA TYR A 1 31.15 -21.52 -19.68
C TYR A 1 30.05 -20.49 -19.50
N TRP A 2 28.81 -20.91 -19.23
CA TRP A 2 27.72 -19.99 -18.91
C TRP A 2 27.77 -19.67 -17.41
N MET A 3 27.92 -18.39 -17.07
CA MET A 3 27.92 -17.89 -15.70
C MET A 3 26.46 -17.71 -15.26
N SER A 4 26.01 -18.50 -14.29
CA SER A 4 24.66 -18.36 -13.73
C SER A 4 24.50 -16.98 -13.10
N LEU A 5 23.44 -16.26 -13.46
CA LEU A 5 23.10 -14.98 -12.85
C LEU A 5 22.93 -15.15 -11.33
N PRO A 6 23.40 -14.19 -10.51
CA PRO A 6 23.27 -14.26 -9.07
C PRO A 6 21.79 -14.39 -8.69
N LYS A 7 21.50 -15.35 -7.80
CA LYS A 7 20.13 -15.56 -7.31
C LYS A 7 19.63 -14.24 -6.72
N PRO A 8 18.44 -13.75 -7.12
CA PRO A 8 17.89 -12.52 -6.56
C PRO A 8 17.85 -12.68 -5.04
N SER A 9 18.46 -11.72 -4.35
CA SER A 9 18.56 -11.74 -2.90
C SER A 9 17.15 -11.81 -2.31
N LYS A 10 16.90 -12.77 -1.42
CA LYS A 10 15.65 -12.91 -0.65
C LYS A 10 15.51 -11.75 0.37
N LYS A 11 15.64 -10.49 -0.06
CA LYS A 11 15.05 -9.38 0.68
C LYS A 11 13.55 -9.65 0.61
N GLY A 12 12.98 -10.10 1.73
CA GLY A 12 11.55 -10.34 1.85
C GLY A 12 10.82 -9.15 1.25
N TYR A 13 9.95 -9.42 0.29
CA TYR A 13 9.16 -8.38 -0.34
C TYR A 13 8.47 -7.58 0.78
N GLU A 14 8.85 -6.31 0.93
CA GLU A 14 8.19 -5.40 1.87
C GLU A 14 6.71 -5.38 1.50
N LYS A 15 5.83 -5.63 2.48
CA LYS A 15 4.39 -5.57 2.20
C LYS A 15 4.07 -4.15 1.73
N GLN A 16 3.35 -4.00 0.63
CA GLN A 16 3.02 -2.67 0.12
C GLN A 16 2.28 -1.83 1.17
N SER A 17 1.50 -2.46 2.06
CA SER A 17 0.88 -1.78 3.20
C SER A 17 1.91 -1.12 4.14
N GLU A 18 3.01 -1.80 4.47
CA GLU A 18 4.09 -1.20 5.28
C GLU A 18 4.76 -0.04 4.54
N LYS A 19 4.98 -0.20 3.22
CA LYS A 19 5.50 0.88 2.39
C LYS A 19 4.59 2.11 2.41
N VAL A 20 3.26 1.94 2.34
CA VAL A 20 2.30 3.05 2.39
C VAL A 20 2.36 3.75 3.74
N LEU A 21 2.36 2.98 4.84
CA LEU A 21 2.44 3.50 6.20
C LEU A 21 3.73 4.28 6.46
N ARG A 22 4.84 3.91 5.79
CA ARG A 22 6.11 4.63 5.85
C ARG A 22 6.18 5.84 4.92
N SER A 23 5.60 5.73 3.72
CA SER A 23 5.77 6.73 2.65
C SER A 23 4.82 7.92 2.80
N HIS A 24 3.70 7.75 3.51
CA HIS A 24 2.69 8.78 3.66
C HIS A 24 2.42 9.09 5.14
N SER A 25 2.03 10.34 5.41
CA SER A 25 1.62 10.70 6.77
C SER A 25 0.34 9.96 7.17
N PRO A 26 0.17 9.57 8.44
CA PRO A 26 -1.05 8.92 8.92
C PRO A 26 -2.31 9.74 8.64
N ASN A 27 -2.22 11.08 8.69
CA ASN A 27 -3.33 11.98 8.39
C ASN A 27 -3.70 11.97 6.91
N TYR A 28 -2.72 11.93 5.99
CA TYR A 28 -3.00 11.80 4.57
C TYR A 28 -3.74 10.51 4.27
N ILE A 29 -3.27 9.39 4.83
CA ILE A 29 -3.92 8.08 4.65
C ILE A 29 -5.37 8.12 5.19
N LYS A 30 -5.60 8.71 6.37
CA LYS A 30 -6.95 8.88 6.93
C LYS A 30 -7.86 9.74 6.03
N ILE A 31 -7.36 10.84 5.48
CA ILE A 31 -8.14 11.71 4.58
C ILE A 31 -8.58 10.92 3.34
N VAL A 32 -7.67 10.19 2.72
CA VAL A 32 -7.96 9.36 1.54
C VAL A 32 -8.96 8.25 1.87
N LEU A 33 -8.78 7.55 2.99
CA LEU A 33 -9.72 6.50 3.43
C LEU A 33 -11.10 7.06 3.79
N ASN A 34 -11.18 8.23 4.41
CA ASN A 34 -12.45 8.89 4.71
C ASN A 34 -13.16 9.36 3.44
N ALA A 35 -12.43 9.92 2.47
CA ALA A 35 -12.99 10.29 1.17
C ALA A 35 -13.58 9.06 0.45
N MET A 36 -12.91 7.91 0.54
CA MET A 36 -13.42 6.65 -0.01
C MET A 36 -14.69 6.18 0.73
N ASN A 37 -14.69 6.18 2.06
CA ASN A 37 -15.86 5.77 2.85
C ASN A 37 -17.07 6.69 2.61
N ASN A 38 -16.84 7.98 2.39
CA ASN A 38 -17.87 8.97 2.05
C ASN A 38 -18.34 8.87 0.59
N ARG A 39 -17.85 7.90 -0.19
CA ARG A 39 -18.14 7.72 -1.63
C ARG A 39 -17.74 8.93 -2.51
N ASN A 40 -16.84 9.78 -2.03
CA ASN A 40 -16.31 10.91 -2.81
C ASN A 40 -15.27 10.44 -3.84
N ILE A 41 -14.58 9.34 -3.57
CA ILE A 41 -13.58 8.73 -4.46
C ILE A 41 -13.78 7.22 -4.53
N THR A 42 -13.36 6.61 -5.63
CA THR A 42 -13.45 5.16 -5.83
C THR A 42 -12.28 4.42 -5.19
N LEU A 43 -12.42 3.11 -5.05
CA LEU A 43 -11.34 2.20 -4.64
C LEU A 43 -10.10 2.32 -5.55
N GLN A 44 -10.31 2.56 -6.85
CA GLN A 44 -9.24 2.74 -7.81
C GLN A 44 -8.49 4.07 -7.59
N ASP A 45 -9.22 5.15 -7.29
CA ASP A 45 -8.60 6.43 -6.93
C ASP A 45 -7.73 6.30 -5.67
N VAL A 46 -8.18 5.54 -4.67
CA VAL A 46 -7.38 5.29 -3.46
C VAL A 46 -6.08 4.55 -3.80
N THR A 47 -6.12 3.55 -4.68
CA THR A 47 -4.90 2.86 -5.11
C THR A 47 -3.92 3.79 -5.82
N PHE A 48 -4.43 4.77 -6.56
CA PHE A 48 -3.63 5.80 -7.18
C PHE A 48 -3.02 6.74 -6.13
N TYR A 49 -3.83 7.32 -5.24
CA TYR A 49 -3.39 8.27 -4.22
C TYR A 49 -2.43 7.69 -3.17
N LEU A 50 -2.58 6.41 -2.85
CA LEU A 50 -1.70 5.71 -1.91
C LEU A 50 -0.57 4.94 -2.61
N SER A 51 -0.53 4.93 -3.95
CA SER A 51 0.42 4.14 -4.74
C SER A 51 0.50 2.67 -4.27
N THR A 52 -0.66 2.07 -4.00
CA THR A 52 -0.79 0.71 -3.44
C THR A 52 -1.81 -0.10 -4.23
N SER A 53 -1.72 -1.42 -4.18
CA SER A 53 -2.75 -2.28 -4.75
C SER A 53 -3.95 -2.47 -3.81
N LEU A 54 -5.13 -2.72 -4.42
CA LEU A 54 -6.39 -2.98 -3.71
C LEU A 54 -6.26 -4.08 -2.66
N LYS A 55 -5.44 -5.11 -2.97
CA LYS A 55 -5.23 -6.28 -2.11
C LYS A 55 -4.64 -5.90 -0.74
N HIS A 56 -3.85 -4.83 -0.67
CA HIS A 56 -3.24 -4.35 0.57
C HIS A 56 -4.02 -3.22 1.24
N LEU A 57 -5.12 -2.77 0.62
CA LEU A 57 -5.96 -1.72 1.17
C LEU A 57 -6.68 -2.18 2.44
N SER A 58 -7.12 -3.43 2.48
CA SER A 58 -7.75 -4.03 3.66
C SER A 58 -6.80 -4.06 4.86
N ASP A 59 -5.52 -4.39 4.64
CA ASP A 59 -4.49 -4.38 5.69
C ASP A 59 -4.30 -2.95 6.26
N ILE A 60 -4.30 -1.95 5.38
CA ILE A 60 -4.19 -0.54 5.77
C ILE A 60 -5.43 -0.11 6.56
N LYS A 61 -6.65 -0.43 6.09
CA LYS A 61 -7.88 -0.10 6.84
C LYS A 61 -7.86 -0.71 8.23
N ASN A 62 -7.53 -1.99 8.34
CA ASN A 62 -7.46 -2.70 9.62
C ASN A 62 -6.48 -2.04 10.60
N HIS A 63 -5.35 -1.49 10.12
CA HIS A 63 -4.41 -0.75 10.95
C HIS A 63 -4.97 0.57 11.52
N PHE A 64 -5.96 1.19 10.86
CA PHE A 64 -6.56 2.46 11.31
C PHE A 64 -7.90 2.31 12.04
N THR A 65 -8.56 1.14 11.96
CA THR A 65 -9.80 0.82 12.69
C THR A 65 -9.62 -0.13 13.87
N GLY A 66 -8.41 -0.66 14.08
CA GLY A 66 -8.05 -1.49 15.24
C GLY A 66 -7.51 -0.68 16.41
#